data_AF-A0AAP4FS66-F1
#
_entry.id   AF-A0AAP4FS66-F1
#
_cell.length_a   1.000
_cell.length_b   1.000
_cell.length_c   1.000
_cell.angle_alpha   90.00
_cell.angle_beta   90.00
_cell.angle_gamma   90.00
#
_symmetry.space_group_name_H-M   'P 1'
#
loop_
_entity.id
_entity.type
_entity.pdbx_description
1 polymer ?
#
loop_
_entity_poly.entity_id
_entity_poly.type
_entity_poly.pdbx_seq_one_letter_code
_entity_poly.pdbx_strand_id
1 'polypeptide(L)'
;IDIVSPLVVQVNGNTVVVNADEKISFNAPIIEANGEWTQGSGSYAGNATFGGSITATGDVTGNGITLSTHTHGGVEHGNDTTSPPQ
;
A
#
# COMPACT_ATOMS: atom_id res chain seq x y z
N ILE A 1 22.47 7.09 18.36
CA ILE A 1 21.81 6.93 19.68
C ILE A 1 20.93 5.71 19.54
N ASP A 2 21.01 4.81 20.50
CA ASP A 2 20.17 3.63 20.54
C ASP A 2 19.11 3.80 21.62
N ILE A 3 17.86 3.51 21.28
CA ILE A 3 16.76 3.43 22.24
C ILE A 3 16.38 1.96 22.33
N VAL A 4 16.69 1.32 23.46
CA VAL A 4 16.50 -0.13 23.64
C VAL A 4 15.66 -0.37 24.88
N SER A 5 14.63 -1.20 24.74
CA SER A 5 13.80 -1.68 25.84
C SER A 5 13.57 -3.18 25.68
N PRO A 6 13.74 -3.99 26.73
CA PRO A 6 13.46 -5.43 26.67
C PRO A 6 11.96 -5.75 26.63
N LEU A 7 11.09 -4.76 26.83
CA LEU A 7 9.65 -4.93 26.87
C LEU A 7 8.94 -4.08 25.80
N VAL A 8 9.03 -2.74 25.91
CA VAL A 8 8.31 -1.82 25.03
C VAL A 8 8.98 -0.45 24.95
N VAL A 9 8.92 0.16 23.77
CA VAL A 9 9.15 1.58 23.55
C VAL A 9 7.84 2.18 23.06
N GLN A 10 7.28 3.16 23.78
CA GLN A 10 6.03 3.83 23.41
C GLN A 10 6.30 5.31 23.12
N VAL A 11 5.85 5.78 21.96
CA VAL A 11 5.95 7.19 21.53
C VAL A 11 4.53 7.71 21.35
N ASN A 12 4.12 8.67 22.18
CA ASN A 12 2.79 9.29 22.11
C ASN A 12 2.93 10.78 21.77
N GLY A 13 2.16 11.23 20.79
CA GLY A 13 2.08 12.64 20.42
C GLY A 13 1.02 12.85 19.34
N ASN A 14 0.57 14.08 19.16
CA ASN A 14 -0.36 14.44 18.08
C ASN A 14 0.24 14.19 16.69
N THR A 15 1.56 14.28 16.57
CA THR A 15 2.31 14.01 15.34
C THR A 15 3.64 13.39 15.71
N VAL A 16 3.99 12.29 15.03
CA VAL A 16 5.30 11.63 15.13
C VAL A 16 5.92 11.69 13.73
N VAL A 17 7.11 12.29 13.62
CA VAL A 17 7.85 12.41 12.36
C VAL A 17 9.14 11.60 12.47
N VAL A 18 9.38 10.72 11.50
CA VAL A 18 10.61 9.93 11.39
C VAL A 18 11.23 10.22 10.02
N ASN A 19 12.36 10.92 10.01
CA ASN A 19 13.11 11.24 8.80
C ASN A 19 14.42 10.46 8.79
N ALA A 20 14.76 9.85 7.67
CA ALA A 20 16.05 9.20 7.45
C ALA A 20 16.49 9.45 6.00
N ASP A 21 17.77 9.78 5.81
CA ASP A 21 18.33 10.05 4.47
C ASP A 21 18.58 8.77 3.66
N GLU A 22 18.79 7.65 4.35
CA GLU A 22 19.08 6.35 3.72
C GLU A 22 17.89 5.39 3.80
N LYS A 23 17.46 5.01 5.01
CA LYS A 23 16.44 3.96 5.18
C LYS A 23 15.74 4.02 6.54
N ILE A 24 14.43 3.75 6.52
CA ILE A 24 13.66 3.32 7.70
C ILE A 24 13.36 1.82 7.53
N SER A 25 13.66 1.01 8.56
CA SER A 25 13.35 -0.43 8.54
C SER A 25 12.43 -0.79 9.69
N PHE A 26 11.32 -1.46 9.39
CA PHE A 26 10.47 -2.12 10.37
C PHE A 26 10.66 -3.64 10.21
N ASN A 27 11.15 -4.30 11.24
CA ASN A 27 11.41 -5.74 11.22
C ASN A 27 10.71 -6.41 12.40
N ALA A 28 9.52 -6.92 12.15
CA ALA A 28 8.70 -7.60 13.14
C ALA A 28 7.85 -8.69 12.44
N PRO A 29 7.45 -9.75 13.15
CA PRO A 29 6.51 -10.73 12.61
C PRO A 29 5.16 -10.11 12.20
N ILE A 30 4.73 -9.06 12.90
CA ILE A 30 3.49 -8.33 12.64
C ILE A 30 3.79 -6.83 12.71
N ILE A 31 3.32 -6.07 11.72
CA ILE A 31 3.32 -4.60 11.70
C ILE A 31 1.87 -4.18 11.52
N GLU A 32 1.32 -3.47 12.51
CA GLU A 32 -0.06 -2.97 12.47
C GLU A 32 -0.05 -1.45 12.24
N ALA A 33 -0.70 -1.00 11.18
CA ALA A 33 -0.89 0.42 10.87
C ALA A 33 -2.39 0.69 10.69
N ASN A 34 -2.94 1.58 11.52
CA ASN A 34 -4.35 1.94 11.48
C ASN A 34 -4.50 3.37 10.95
N GLY A 35 -5.35 3.54 9.94
CA GLY A 35 -5.58 4.81 9.26
C GLY A 35 -5.17 4.76 7.78
N GLU A 36 -5.15 5.93 7.14
CA GLU A 36 -4.68 6.07 5.76
C GLU A 36 -3.17 5.88 5.68
N TRP A 37 -2.71 5.11 4.69
CA TRP A 37 -1.30 4.91 4.38
C TRP A 37 -0.98 5.49 3.01
N THR A 38 -0.20 6.57 2.99
CA THR A 38 0.28 7.16 1.74
C THR A 38 1.74 6.78 1.50
N GLN A 39 2.01 6.03 0.43
CA GLN A 39 3.36 5.62 0.04
C GLN A 39 3.72 6.17 -1.33
N GLY A 40 4.93 6.73 -1.42
CA GLY A 40 5.51 7.17 -2.69
C GLY A 40 4.96 8.49 -3.26
N SER A 41 4.18 9.27 -2.51
CA SER A 41 3.62 10.55 -2.96
C SER A 41 4.56 11.76 -2.82
N GLY A 42 5.73 11.59 -2.22
CA GLY A 42 6.71 12.66 -1.97
C GLY A 42 8.04 12.47 -2.72
N SER A 43 9.09 13.19 -2.30
CA SER A 43 10.42 13.13 -2.93
C SER A 43 11.08 11.75 -2.87
N TYR A 44 10.65 10.90 -1.93
CA TYR A 44 11.06 9.50 -1.81
C TYR A 44 10.10 8.55 -2.55
N ALA A 45 9.54 8.99 -3.68
CA ALA A 45 8.66 8.19 -4.54
C ALA A 45 9.31 6.84 -4.91
N GLY A 46 8.49 5.82 -5.17
CA GLY A 46 9.01 4.51 -5.54
C GLY A 46 7.96 3.39 -5.51
N ASN A 47 8.43 2.18 -5.83
CA ASN A 47 7.59 0.99 -5.88
C ASN A 47 7.26 0.48 -4.47
N ALA A 48 6.04 -0.03 -4.32
CA ALA A 48 5.70 -0.98 -3.26
C ALA A 48 5.81 -2.41 -3.81
N THR A 49 6.50 -3.29 -3.09
CA THR A 49 6.60 -4.71 -3.44
C THR A 49 6.07 -5.54 -2.29
N PHE A 50 5.06 -6.37 -2.56
CA PHE A 50 4.46 -7.28 -1.60
C PHE A 50 4.80 -8.72 -2.00
N GLY A 51 5.43 -9.47 -1.10
CA GLY A 51 5.77 -10.88 -1.33
C GLY A 51 4.62 -11.86 -1.07
N GLY A 52 3.49 -11.38 -0.54
CA GLY A 52 2.31 -12.17 -0.21
C GLY A 52 1.04 -11.59 -0.80
N SER A 53 -0.09 -12.21 -0.48
CA SER A 53 -1.40 -11.74 -0.92
C SER A 53 -1.77 -10.39 -0.30
N ILE A 54 -2.47 -9.58 -1.08
CA ILE A 54 -3.13 -8.36 -0.61
C ILE A 54 -4.63 -8.63 -0.62
N THR A 55 -5.27 -8.44 0.53
CA THR A 55 -6.73 -8.47 0.65
C THR A 55 -7.21 -7.06 0.92
N ALA A 56 -7.96 -6.49 -0.01
CA ALA A 56 -8.61 -5.19 0.15
C ALA A 56 -10.11 -5.39 0.38
N THR A 57 -10.68 -4.66 1.35
CA THR A 57 -12.14 -4.63 1.57
C THR A 57 -12.83 -3.67 0.60
N GLY A 58 -12.13 -2.61 0.20
CA GLY A 58 -12.51 -1.75 -0.91
C GLY A 58 -11.78 -2.14 -2.20
N ASP A 59 -11.85 -1.25 -3.19
CA ASP A 59 -11.22 -1.50 -4.48
C ASP A 59 -9.73 -1.19 -4.51
N VAL A 60 -9.05 -1.85 -5.45
CA VAL A 60 -7.69 -1.52 -5.87
C VAL A 60 -7.77 -0.82 -7.22
N THR A 61 -7.33 0.43 -7.28
CA THR A 61 -7.31 1.21 -8.53
C THR A 61 -5.86 1.48 -8.95
N GLY A 62 -5.48 1.00 -10.13
CA GLY A 62 -4.17 1.24 -10.73
C GLY A 62 -4.31 2.11 -11.97
N ASN A 63 -3.62 3.26 -12.02
CA ASN A 63 -3.66 4.18 -13.16
C ASN A 63 -5.09 4.52 -13.63
N GLY A 64 -6.00 4.73 -12.68
CA GLY A 64 -7.40 5.04 -12.95
C GLY A 64 -8.29 3.84 -13.32
N ILE A 65 -7.74 2.62 -13.39
CA ILE A 65 -8.48 1.39 -13.67
C ILE A 65 -8.77 0.66 -12.36
N THR A 66 -10.05 0.54 -12.02
CA THR A 66 -10.53 -0.15 -10.82
C THR A 66 -10.60 -1.65 -11.05
N LEU A 67 -9.92 -2.41 -10.20
CA LEU A 67 -9.79 -3.86 -10.34
C LEU A 67 -11.14 -4.59 -10.38
N SER A 68 -12.11 -4.22 -9.55
CA SER A 68 -13.40 -4.91 -9.46
C SER A 68 -14.34 -4.64 -10.64
N THR A 69 -14.18 -3.51 -11.34
CA THR A 69 -15.13 -3.07 -12.37
C THR A 69 -14.52 -2.96 -13.76
N HIS A 70 -13.23 -3.27 -13.94
CA HIS A 70 -12.58 -3.10 -15.23
C HIS A 70 -13.16 -4.05 -16.29
N THR A 71 -13.29 -3.55 -17.51
CA THR A 71 -13.70 -4.34 -18.68
C THR A 71 -12.65 -4.20 -19.78
N HIS A 72 -12.64 -5.15 -20.71
CA HIS A 72 -11.77 -5.14 -21.88
C HIS A 72 -12.62 -5.05 -23.15
N GLY A 73 -12.18 -4.27 -24.14
CA GLY A 73 -12.82 -4.20 -25.45
C GLY A 73 -12.19 -5.16 -26.46
N GLY A 74 -12.88 -5.43 -27.58
CA GLY A 74 -12.31 -6.14 -28.72
C GLY A 74 -12.13 -7.64 -28.51
N VAL A 75 -12.94 -8.24 -27.64
CA VAL A 75 -12.88 -9.66 -27.30
C VAL A 75 -13.59 -10.57 -28.30
N GLU A 76 -14.45 -10.00 -29.15
CA GLU A 76 -15.07 -10.64 -30.32
C GLU A 76 -14.94 -9.72 -31.55
N HIS A 77 -15.25 -10.21 -32.75
CA HIS A 77 -15.17 -9.41 -33.97
C HIS A 77 -16.20 -8.26 -33.94
N GLY A 78 -15.81 -7.07 -33.49
CA GLY A 78 -16.71 -5.92 -33.33
C GLY A 78 -16.29 -4.97 -32.21
N ASN A 79 -17.22 -4.10 -31.80
CA ASN A 79 -17.02 -3.08 -30.74
C ASN A 79 -17.46 -3.58 -29.34
N ASP A 80 -17.54 -4.89 -29.13
CA ASP A 80 -18.08 -5.47 -27.90
C ASP A 80 -17.06 -5.43 -26.74
N THR A 81 -17.58 -5.37 -25.51
CA THR A 81 -16.81 -5.31 -24.25
C THR A 81 -17.10 -6.50 -23.35
N THR A 82 -16.11 -6.96 -22.59
CA THR A 82 -16.31 -8.00 -21.56
C THR A 82 -17.24 -7.52 -20.44
N SER A 83 -17.80 -8.48 -19.70
CA SER A 83 -18.30 -8.22 -18.35
C SER A 83 -17.15 -7.96 -17.37
N PRO A 84 -17.43 -7.35 -16.19
CA PRO A 84 -16.47 -7.23 -15.10
C PRO A 84 -16.01 -8.60 -14.54
N PRO A 85 -14.91 -8.64 -13.75
CA PRO A 85 -14.50 -9.82 -12.99
C PRO A 85 -15.61 -10.38 -12.09
N GLN A 86 -15.59 -11.70 -11.89
CA GLN A 86 -16.51 -12.43 -10.99
C GLN A 86 -15.98 -12.50 -9.57
#